data_AF-A0A8H4ENM9-F1
#
_entry.id   AF-A0A8H4ENM9-F1
#
_cell.length_a   1.000
_cell.length_b   1.000
_cell.length_c   1.000
_cell.angle_alpha   90.00
_cell.angle_beta   90.00
_cell.angle_gamma   90.00
#
_symmetry.space_group_name_H-M   'P 1'
#
loop_
_entity.id
_entity.type
_entity.pdbx_description
1 polymer ?
#
loop_
_entity_poly.entity_id
_entity_poly.type
_entity_poly.pdbx_seq_one_letter_code
_entity_poly.pdbx_strand_id
1 'polypeptide(L)' 'MTNNTYVKLCDFLVNADEENITGGSAIYQVIEYEPWTSKFKLKSMIGRAVSFANNQIARGSSRYKTLQEVMQEVNKI' A
#
# COMPACT_ATOMS: atom_id res chain seq x y z
N MET A 1 -7.66 -18.04 -10.27
CA MET A 1 -7.40 -16.71 -9.65
C MET A 1 -5.91 -16.51 -9.59
N THR A 2 -5.37 -15.55 -10.33
CA THR A 2 -3.96 -15.17 -10.27
C THR A 2 -3.73 -14.41 -8.96
N ASN A 3 -3.02 -15.01 -8.01
CA ASN A 3 -2.60 -14.40 -6.73
C ASN A 3 -1.51 -13.36 -6.98
N ASN A 4 -1.87 -12.22 -7.58
CA ASN A 4 -0.96 -11.11 -7.74
C ASN A 4 -1.10 -10.16 -6.54
N THR A 5 -0.28 -10.37 -5.51
CA THR A 5 -0.21 -9.56 -4.29
C THR A 5 -0.10 -8.06 -4.59
N TYR A 6 0.65 -7.69 -5.63
CA TYR A 6 0.77 -6.29 -6.05
C TYR A 6 -0.57 -5.72 -6.56
N VAL A 7 -1.32 -6.48 -7.35
CA VAL A 7 -2.63 -6.03 -7.87
C VAL A 7 -3.62 -5.84 -6.73
N LYS A 8 -3.67 -6.78 -5.78
CA LYS A 8 -4.54 -6.67 -4.59
C LYS A 8 -4.17 -5.47 -3.73
N LEU A 9 -2.88 -5.23 -3.52
CA LEU A 9 -2.42 -4.05 -2.79
C LEU A 9 -2.80 -2.75 -3.49
N CYS A 10 -2.62 -2.67 -4.82
CA CYS A 10 -3.03 -1.50 -5.59
C CYS A 10 -4.54 -1.25 -5.50
N ASP A 11 -5.35 -2.30 -5.65
CA ASP A 11 -6.81 -2.21 -5.53
C ASP A 11 -7.23 -1.72 -4.13
N PHE A 12 -6.65 -2.31 -3.09
CA PHE A 12 -6.84 -1.88 -1.71
C PHE A 12 -6.52 -0.38 -1.51
N LEU A 13 -5.34 0.08 -1.94
CA LEU A 13 -4.93 1.47 -1.75
C LEU A 13 -5.78 2.48 -2.55
N VAL A 14 -6.39 2.05 -3.65
CA VAL A 14 -7.24 2.91 -4.48
C VAL A 14 -8.69 2.92 -3.98
N ASN A 15 -9.22 1.78 -3.55
CA ASN A 15 -10.67 1.59 -3.38
C ASN A 15 -11.13 1.39 -1.92
N ALA A 16 -10.24 1.03 -0.99
CA ALA A 16 -10.64 0.86 0.42
C ALA A 16 -11.09 2.20 1.03
N ASP A 17 -11.91 2.14 2.08
CA ASP A 17 -12.23 3.34 2.87
C ASP A 17 -10.96 3.92 3.50
N GLU A 18 -10.86 5.24 3.53
CA GLU A 18 -9.62 5.93 3.88
C GLU A 18 -9.16 5.62 5.31
N GLU A 19 -10.10 5.42 6.24
CA GLU A 19 -9.84 5.00 7.62
C GLU A 19 -9.14 3.63 7.74
N ASN A 20 -9.26 2.79 6.71
CA ASN A 20 -8.65 1.47 6.67
C ASN A 20 -7.26 1.49 6.02
N ILE A 21 -6.86 2.59 5.37
CA ILE A 21 -5.58 2.70 4.66
C ILE A 21 -4.50 3.16 5.64
N THR A 22 -3.71 2.21 6.14
CA THR A 22 -2.59 2.45 7.06
C THR A 22 -1.35 1.68 6.61
N GLY A 23 -0.17 2.01 7.14
CA GLY A 23 1.04 1.22 6.91
C GLY A 23 0.87 -0.22 7.38
N GLY A 24 0.20 -0.42 8.52
CA GLY A 24 -0.11 -1.74 9.06
C GLY A 24 -1.00 -2.57 8.12
N SER A 25 -2.09 -1.98 7.61
CA SER A 25 -2.97 -2.70 6.67
C SER A 25 -2.31 -2.94 5.32
N ALA A 26 -1.51 -2.01 4.80
CA ALA A 26 -0.71 -2.21 3.59
C ALA A 26 0.30 -3.35 3.74
N ILE A 27 0.96 -3.46 4.91
CA ILE A 27 1.85 -4.59 5.22
C ILE A 27 1.05 -5.89 5.29
N TYR A 28 -0.10 -5.90 5.97
CA TYR A 28 -0.97 -7.06 6.08
C TYR A 28 -1.36 -7.61 4.71
N GLN A 29 -1.80 -6.74 3.79
CA GLN A 29 -2.16 -7.13 2.42
C GLN A 29 -1.01 -7.82 1.68
N VAL A 30 0.25 -7.48 1.97
CA VAL A 30 1.40 -8.16 1.35
C VAL A 30 1.69 -9.49 2.04
N ILE A 31 1.76 -9.53 3.37
CA ILE A 31 2.15 -10.73 4.11
C ILE A 31 1.05 -11.80 4.16
N GLU A 32 -0.21 -11.44 3.96
CA GLU A 32 -1.31 -12.40 3.84
C GLU A 32 -1.07 -13.37 2.67
N TYR A 33 -0.46 -12.88 1.58
CA TYR A 33 -0.17 -13.67 0.38
C TYR A 33 1.32 -14.02 0.23
N GLU A 34 2.23 -13.19 0.76
CA GLU A 34 3.67 -13.41 0.77
C GLU A 34 4.24 -13.31 2.21
N PRO A 35 3.94 -14.26 3.11
CA PRO A 35 4.27 -14.15 4.54
C PRO A 35 5.77 -14.07 4.83
N TRP A 36 6.60 -14.61 3.95
CA TRP A 36 8.06 -14.63 4.08
C TRP A 36 8.76 -13.59 3.20
N THR A 37 8.04 -12.52 2.82
CA THR A 37 8.63 -11.44 2.02
C THR A 37 9.75 -10.74 2.79
N SER A 38 10.83 -10.37 2.11
CA SER A 38 11.90 -9.62 2.76
C SER A 38 11.46 -8.19 3.04
N LYS A 39 12.02 -7.56 4.08
CA LYS A 39 11.79 -6.14 4.39
C LYS A 39 12.00 -5.22 3.17
N PHE A 40 13.05 -5.49 2.38
CA PHE A 40 13.32 -4.73 1.16
C PHE A 40 12.22 -4.93 0.10
N LYS A 41 11.82 -6.19 -0.16
CA LYS A 41 10.77 -6.51 -1.12
C LYS A 41 9.42 -5.91 -0.71
N LEU A 42 9.08 -5.98 0.57
CA LEU A 42 7.90 -5.37 1.17
C LEU A 42 7.85 -3.85 0.93
N LYS A 43 8.91 -3.13 1.35
CA LYS A 43 9.00 -1.68 1.17
C LYS A 43 8.94 -1.28 -0.30
N SER A 44 9.63 -2.01 -1.17
CA SER A 44 9.61 -1.76 -2.62
C SER A 44 8.22 -1.97 -3.22
N MET A 45 7.52 -3.05 -2.83
CA MET A 45 6.18 -3.36 -3.32
C MET A 45 5.16 -2.30 -2.89
N ILE A 46 5.17 -1.94 -1.61
CA ILE A 46 4.29 -0.89 -1.08
C ILE A 46 4.61 0.47 -1.72
N GLY A 47 5.88 0.83 -1.86
CA GLY A 47 6.29 2.09 -2.50
C GLY A 47 5.81 2.20 -3.95
N ARG A 48 5.89 1.10 -4.71
CA ARG A 48 5.36 1.04 -6.08
C ARG A 48 3.84 1.16 -6.10
N ALA A 49 3.15 0.46 -5.21
CA ALA A 49 1.69 0.48 -5.14
C ALA A 49 1.15 1.86 -4.71
N VAL A 50 1.78 2.52 -3.74
CA VAL A 50 1.47 3.89 -3.34
C VAL A 50 1.69 4.86 -4.49
N SER A 51 2.80 4.74 -5.22
CA SER A 51 3.07 5.58 -6.39
C SER A 51 2.00 5.41 -7.47
N PHE A 52 1.53 4.17 -7.68
CA PHE A 52 0.44 3.85 -8.58
C PHE A 52 -0.89 4.47 -8.11
N ALA A 53 -1.27 4.29 -6.85
CA ALA A 53 -2.50 4.85 -6.29
C ALA A 53 -2.52 6.38 -6.35
N ASN A 54 -1.39 7.02 -6.02
CA ASN A 54 -1.25 8.48 -6.10
C ASN A 54 -1.46 9.05 -7.51
N ASN A 55 -1.13 8.28 -8.55
CA ASN A 55 -1.39 8.71 -9.93
C ASN A 55 -2.87 8.67 -10.32
N GLN A 56 -3.70 7.97 -9.55
CA GLN A 56 -5.15 7.87 -9.77
C GLN A 56 -5.96 8.83 -8.90
N ILE A 57 -5.32 9.47 -7.92
CA ILE A 57 -5.98 10.29 -6.90
C ILE A 57 -5.65 11.77 -7.15
N ALA A 58 -6.62 12.64 -6.92
CA ALA A 58 -6.41 14.10 -7.00
C ALA A 58 -5.34 14.54 -5.98
N ARG A 59 -4.30 15.23 -6.48
CA ARG A 59 -3.27 15.83 -5.62
C ARG A 59 -3.91 16.78 -4.60
N GLY A 60 -3.53 16.64 -3.33
CA GLY A 60 -4.05 17.46 -2.24
C GLY A 60 -5.34 16.94 -1.59
N SER A 61 -5.93 15.86 -2.09
CA SER A 61 -7.01 15.15 -1.41
C SER A 61 -6.55 14.57 -0.07
N SER A 62 -7.52 14.26 0.81
CA SER A 62 -7.26 13.58 2.09
C SER A 62 -6.53 12.26 1.86
N ARG A 63 -7.07 11.40 0.97
CA ARG A 63 -6.45 10.14 0.57
C ARG A 63 -5.01 10.26 0.08
N TYR A 64 -4.67 11.32 -0.66
CA TYR A 64 -3.28 11.56 -1.07
C TYR A 64 -2.34 11.73 0.14
N LYS A 65 -2.79 12.41 1.20
CA LYS A 65 -2.03 12.53 2.46
C LYS A 65 -1.95 11.19 3.19
N THR A 66 -3.05 10.44 3.27
CA THR A 66 -3.07 9.11 3.88
C THR A 66 -2.04 8.18 3.21
N LEU A 67 -1.94 8.20 1.89
CA LEU A 67 -0.96 7.40 1.16
C LEU A 67 0.49 7.86 1.42
N GLN A 68 0.73 9.13 1.74
CA GLN A 68 2.04 9.60 2.20
C GLN A 68 2.34 9.08 3.62
N GLU A 69 1.35 9.05 4.50
CA GLU A 69 1.48 8.54 5.87
C GLU A 69 1.79 7.03 5.87
N VAL A 70 1.13 6.24 5.01
CA VAL A 70 1.46 4.83 4.75
C VAL A 70 2.96 4.66 4.46
N MET A 71 3.52 5.49 3.59
CA MET A 71 4.95 5.42 3.25
C MET A 71 5.84 5.81 4.43
N GLN A 72 5.44 6.79 5.24
CA GLN A 72 6.18 7.16 6.45
C GLN A 72 6.19 6.02 7.47
N GLU A 73 5.05 5.35 7.67
CA GLU A 73 4.95 4.20 8.58
C GLU A 73 5.78 3.00 8.11
N VAL A 74 5.66 2.65 6.83
CA VAL A 74 6.39 1.53 6.21
C VAL A 74 7.90 1.80 6.19
N ASN A 75 8.34 3.05 6.20
CA ASN A 75 9.75 3.36 6.31
C ASN A 75 10.32 3.16 7.72
N LYS A 76 9.48 3.17 8.76
CA LYS A 76 9.90 2.99 10.17
C LYS A 76 10.17 1.54 10.57
N ILE A 77 9.54 0.57 9.90
CA ILE A 77 9.83 -0.86 10.09
C ILE A 77 11.21 -1.23 9.59
#